data_AF-A0A845PNY5-F1
#
_entry.id   AF-A0A845PNY5-F1
#
_cell.length_a   1.000
_cell.length_b   1.000
_cell.length_c   1.000
_cell.angle_alpha   90.00
_cell.angle_beta   90.00
_cell.angle_gamma   90.00
#
_symmetry.space_group_name_H-M   'P 1'
#
loop_
_entity.id
_entity.type
_entity.pdbx_description
1 polymer ?
#
loop_
_entity_poly.entity_id
_entity_poly.type
_entity_poly.pdbx_seq_one_letter_code
_entity_poly.pdbx_strand_id
1 'polypeptide(L)'
;PTFGYCAAQKTRYFGYKLHAVCDKNGIFHSYDFSPANVHDVNYLNDVKNNFKNCLLIGDRGYIGKEFQVDLFNYSKIKLSVAMRKNQHDFVAFSKTKSSIRKRIET
;
A
#
# COMPACT_ATOMS: atom_id res chain seq x y z
N PRO A 1 12.38 -15.45 2.57
CA PRO A 1 10.96 -15.85 2.42
C PRO A 1 10.72 -17.22 3.07
N THR A 2 9.55 -17.42 3.65
CA THR A 2 9.14 -18.70 4.23
C THR A 2 7.99 -19.29 3.44
N PHE A 3 7.86 -20.62 3.46
CA PHE A 3 6.72 -21.29 2.85
C PHE A 3 5.46 -20.99 3.69
N GLY A 4 4.46 -20.40 3.04
CA GLY A 4 3.11 -20.29 3.59
C GLY A 4 2.27 -21.51 3.21
N TYR A 5 1.20 -21.77 3.95
CA TYR A 5 0.25 -22.84 3.64
C TYR A 5 -1.13 -22.26 3.37
N CYS A 6 -1.71 -22.58 2.22
CA CYS A 6 -3.06 -22.18 1.85
C CYS A 6 -4.01 -23.32 2.21
N ALA A 7 -4.71 -23.19 3.34
CA ALA A 7 -5.64 -24.23 3.80
C ALA A 7 -6.76 -24.52 2.79
N ALA A 8 -7.23 -23.49 2.08
CA ALA A 8 -8.29 -23.62 1.08
C ALA A 8 -7.88 -24.48 -0.14
N GLN A 9 -6.61 -24.40 -0.55
CA GLN A 9 -6.08 -25.15 -1.69
C GLN A 9 -5.29 -26.40 -1.28
N LYS A 10 -5.03 -26.58 0.03
CA LYS A 10 -4.14 -27.60 0.60
C LYS A 10 -2.73 -27.60 -0.02
N THR A 11 -2.27 -26.43 -0.45
CA THR A 11 -0.96 -26.26 -1.09
C THR A 11 -0.05 -25.36 -0.27
N ARG A 12 1.26 -25.64 -0.33
CA ARG A 12 2.29 -24.72 0.16
C ARG A 12 2.63 -23.73 -0.95
N TYR A 13 2.75 -22.47 -0.59
CA TYR A 13 3.14 -21.41 -1.50
C TYR A 13 4.43 -20.76 -1.04
N PHE A 14 5.28 -20.41 -1.99
CA PHE A 14 6.46 -19.61 -1.80
C PHE A 14 6.34 -18.41 -2.72
N GLY A 15 6.37 -17.22 -2.15
CA GLY A 15 6.06 -16.02 -2.91
C GLY A 15 6.72 -14.78 -2.36
N TYR A 16 6.75 -13.78 -3.23
CA TYR A 16 7.15 -12.42 -2.93
C TYR A 16 6.02 -11.47 -3.32
N LYS A 17 6.05 -10.28 -2.74
CA LYS A 17 5.20 -9.15 -3.10
C LYS A 17 6.09 -8.06 -3.66
N LEU A 18 5.66 -7.50 -4.78
CA LEU A 18 6.25 -6.28 -5.32
C LEU A 18 5.53 -5.09 -4.70
N HIS A 19 6.30 -4.20 -4.06
CA HIS A 19 5.86 -2.89 -3.67
C HIS A 19 6.43 -1.89 -4.66
N ALA A 20 5.61 -1.00 -5.20
CA ALA A 20 6.07 0.00 -6.16
C ALA A 20 5.35 1.33 -5.94
N VAL A 21 6.08 2.43 -6.13
CA VAL A 21 5.54 3.78 -6.14
C VAL A 21 5.75 4.36 -7.53
N CYS A 22 4.67 4.78 -8.17
CA CYS A 22 4.70 5.48 -9.44
C CYS A 22 4.00 6.84 -9.34
N ASP A 23 4.27 7.73 -10.29
CA ASP A 23 3.47 8.94 -10.44
C ASP A 23 2.19 8.68 -11.24
N LYS A 24 1.39 9.74 -11.42
CA LYS A 24 0.15 9.69 -12.19
C LYS A 24 0.36 9.32 -13.67
N ASN A 25 1.56 9.49 -14.23
CA ASN A 25 1.88 9.15 -15.61
C ASN A 25 2.38 7.70 -15.75
N GLY A 26 2.52 6.98 -14.64
CA GLY A 26 3.00 5.59 -14.61
C GLY A 26 4.52 5.47 -14.57
N ILE A 27 5.25 6.55 -14.31
CA ILE A 27 6.71 6.49 -14.15
C ILE A 27 7.02 5.97 -12.75
N PHE A 28 7.81 4.91 -12.66
CA PHE A 28 8.26 4.34 -11.39
C PHE A 28 9.32 5.21 -10.72
N HIS A 29 9.15 5.46 -9.43
CA HIS A 29 10.08 6.23 -8.59
C HIS A 29 10.81 5.35 -7.58
N SER A 30 10.17 4.28 -7.12
CA SER A 30 10.79 3.28 -6.24
C SER A 30 10.05 1.95 -6.36
N TYR A 31 10.75 0.86 -6.10
CA TYR A 31 10.17 -0.46 -5.95
C TYR A 31 11.00 -1.30 -4.98
N ASP A 32 10.36 -2.27 -4.33
CA ASP A 32 11.01 -3.23 -3.46
C ASP A 32 10.25 -4.56 -3.43
N PHE A 33 10.94 -5.63 -3.02
CA PHE A 33 10.37 -6.95 -2.86
C PHE A 33 10.35 -7.37 -1.40
N SER A 34 9.17 -7.73 -0.90
CA SER A 34 9.04 -8.37 0.41
C SER A 34 8.63 -9.83 0.26
N PRO A 35 9.03 -10.72 1.19
CA PRO A 35 8.43 -12.04 1.28
C PRO A 35 6.90 -11.98 1.42
N ALA A 36 6.18 -12.91 0.81
CA ALA A 36 4.71 -12.91 0.82
C ALA A 36 4.08 -12.96 2.22
N ASN A 37 4.81 -13.42 3.23
CA ASN A 37 4.34 -13.47 4.62
C ASN A 37 4.52 -12.15 5.40
N VAL A 38 5.17 -11.14 4.82
CA VAL A 38 5.36 -9.82 5.44
C VAL A 38 4.12 -8.95 5.20
N HIS A 39 3.76 -8.13 6.19
CA HIS A 39 2.64 -7.19 6.08
C HIS A 39 3.00 -5.97 5.22
N ASP A 40 2.09 -5.58 4.32
CA ASP A 40 2.35 -4.54 3.33
C ASP A 40 2.62 -3.16 3.98
N VAL A 41 2.02 -2.89 5.14
CA VAL A 41 2.23 -1.65 5.90
C VAL A 41 3.69 -1.38 6.26
N ASN A 42 4.53 -2.42 6.36
CA ASN A 42 5.94 -2.26 6.72
C ASN A 42 6.72 -1.49 5.65
N TYR A 43 6.30 -1.58 4.38
CA TYR A 43 6.89 -0.83 3.27
C TYR A 43 6.72 0.69 3.43
N LEU A 44 5.73 1.14 4.23
CA LEU A 44 5.52 2.58 4.47
C LEU A 44 6.69 3.23 5.21
N ASN A 45 7.51 2.46 5.94
CA ASN A 45 8.72 2.98 6.58
C ASN A 45 9.75 3.44 5.56
N ASP A 46 9.93 2.68 4.47
CA ASP A 46 10.88 3.06 3.40
C ASP A 46 10.33 4.24 2.61
N VAL A 47 9.03 4.23 2.31
CA VAL A 47 8.33 5.35 1.67
C VAL A 47 8.49 6.64 2.48
N LYS A 48 8.39 6.56 3.81
CA LYS A 48 8.56 7.70 4.72
C LYS A 48 9.94 8.34 4.55
N ASN A 49 11.00 7.56 4.31
CA ASN A 49 12.35 8.07 4.17
C ASN A 49 12.64 8.59 2.76
N ASN A 50 12.07 7.95 1.74
CA ASN A 50 12.40 8.21 0.33
C ASN A 50 11.56 9.34 -0.31
N PHE A 51 10.38 9.65 0.23
CA PHE A 51 9.47 10.65 -0.32
C PHE A 51 9.15 11.75 0.68
N LYS A 52 8.83 12.95 0.19
CA LYS A 52 8.42 14.10 1.02
C LYS A 52 7.39 14.97 0.29
N ASN A 53 6.54 15.65 1.06
CA ASN A 53 5.60 16.69 0.58
C ASN A 53 4.67 16.22 -0.56
N CYS A 54 4.13 15.01 -0.49
CA CYS A 54 3.31 14.45 -1.56
C CYS A 54 2.00 13.81 -1.07
N LEU A 55 1.09 13.54 -2.01
CA LEU A 55 -0.09 12.71 -1.81
C LEU A 55 0.21 11.31 -2.33
N LEU A 56 0.24 10.33 -1.43
CA LEU A 56 0.36 8.93 -1.81
C LEU A 56 -1.04 8.31 -1.87
N ILE A 57 -1.31 7.56 -2.94
CA ILE A 57 -2.56 6.82 -3.10
C ILE A 57 -2.22 5.33 -3.00
N GLY A 58 -2.69 4.68 -1.94
CA GLY A 58 -2.33 3.29 -1.63
C GLY A 58 -3.50 2.31 -1.76
N ASP A 59 -3.16 1.02 -1.88
CA ASP A 59 -4.11 -0.08 -1.74
C ASP A 59 -4.63 -0.23 -0.29
N ARG A 60 -5.76 -0.93 -0.13
CA ARG A 60 -6.38 -1.23 1.17
C ARG A 60 -5.46 -2.03 2.11
N GLY A 61 -4.46 -2.75 1.59
CA GLY A 61 -3.41 -3.39 2.40
C GLY A 61 -2.60 -2.41 3.25
N TYR A 62 -2.56 -1.12 2.87
CA TYR A 62 -1.84 -0.06 3.57
C TYR A 62 -2.71 0.75 4.56
N ILE A 63 -3.88 0.24 4.97
CA ILE A 63 -4.70 0.89 5.99
C ILE A 63 -3.98 0.83 7.35
N GLY A 64 -3.73 2.00 7.95
CA GLY A 64 -3.21 2.11 9.31
C GLY A 64 -3.18 3.58 9.77
N LYS A 65 -3.92 3.93 10.82
CA LYS A 65 -4.04 5.33 11.28
C LYS A 65 -2.71 5.87 11.82
N GLU A 66 -1.98 5.05 12.56
CA GLU A 66 -0.67 5.40 13.11
C GLU A 66 0.33 5.72 12.00
N PHE A 67 0.40 4.88 10.97
CA PHE A 67 1.25 5.11 9.80
C PHE A 67 0.86 6.38 9.04
N GLN A 68 -0.43 6.68 8.89
CA GLN A 68 -0.87 7.93 8.24
C GLN A 68 -0.41 9.17 9.01
N VAL A 69 -0.51 9.13 10.34
CA VAL A 69 -0.07 10.23 11.22
C VAL A 69 1.45 10.37 11.16
N ASP A 70 2.19 9.27 11.26
CA ASP A 70 3.65 9.28 11.21
C ASP A 70 4.18 9.79 9.86
N LEU A 71 3.65 9.30 8.74
CA LEU A 71 3.99 9.76 7.38
C LEU A 71 3.75 11.26 7.21
N PHE A 72 2.64 11.77 7.75
CA PHE A 72 2.33 13.19 7.67
C PHE A 72 3.26 14.02 8.56
N ASN A 73 3.52 13.58 9.78
CA ASN A 73 4.35 14.33 10.73
C ASN A 73 5.81 14.39 10.27
N TYR A 74 6.37 13.26 9.84
CA TYR A 74 7.77 13.13 9.49
C TYR A 74 8.11 13.67 8.09
N SER A 75 7.33 13.31 7.07
CA SER A 75 7.64 13.62 5.66
C SER A 75 6.59 14.45 4.94
N LYS A 76 5.55 14.92 5.65
CA LYS A 76 4.40 15.63 5.06
C LYS A 76 3.72 14.84 3.94
N ILE A 77 3.79 13.52 4.01
CA ILE A 77 3.11 12.62 3.08
C ILE A 77 1.66 12.45 3.56
N LYS A 78 0.70 12.77 2.70
CA LYS A 78 -0.70 12.42 2.93
C LYS A 78 -0.97 11.07 2.28
N LEU A 79 -1.20 10.03 3.09
CA LEU A 79 -1.56 8.71 2.59
C LEU A 79 -3.09 8.59 2.45
N SER A 80 -3.57 8.35 1.22
CA SER A 80 -4.98 8.19 0.90
C SER A 80 -5.27 6.76 0.46
N VAL A 81 -6.04 6.04 1.29
CA VAL A 81 -6.40 4.64 1.08
C VAL A 81 -7.91 4.49 1.15
N ALA A 82 -8.48 3.59 0.34
CA ALA A 82 -9.91 3.30 0.38
C ALA A 82 -10.29 2.58 1.69
N MET A 83 -11.32 3.07 2.39
CA MET A 83 -11.81 2.45 3.62
C MET A 83 -12.46 1.07 3.35
N ARG A 84 -12.49 0.22 4.38
CA ARG A 84 -13.28 -1.02 4.34
C ARG A 84 -14.76 -0.69 4.52
N LYS A 85 -15.64 -1.42 3.83
CA LYS A 85 -17.10 -1.17 3.87
C LYS A 85 -17.71 -1.26 5.28
N ASN A 86 -17.11 -2.06 6.15
CA ASN A 86 -17.54 -2.29 7.53
C ASN A 86 -16.82 -1.40 8.56
N GLN A 87 -16.00 -0.44 8.12
CA GLN A 87 -15.33 0.50 9.01
C GLN A 87 -16.30 1.60 9.44
N HIS A 88 -16.27 1.98 10.72
CA HIS A 88 -17.03 3.12 11.22
C HIS A 88 -16.68 4.41 10.47
N ASP A 89 -17.65 5.32 10.38
CA ASP A 89 -17.53 6.61 9.69
C ASP A 89 -17.07 6.46 8.23
N PHE A 90 -17.64 5.48 7.53
CA PHE A 90 -17.27 5.15 6.17
C PHE A 90 -17.38 6.37 5.23
N VAL A 91 -16.28 6.68 4.56
CA VAL A 91 -16.22 7.69 3.50
C VAL A 91 -15.93 7.01 2.18
N ALA A 92 -16.76 7.32 1.17
CA ALA A 92 -16.57 6.81 -0.18
C ALA A 92 -15.24 7.32 -0.77
N PHE A 93 -14.48 6.41 -1.36
CA PHE A 93 -13.22 6.76 -2.00
C PHE A 93 -13.45 7.45 -3.35
N SER A 94 -12.68 8.51 -3.64
CA SER A 94 -12.83 9.32 -4.86
C SER A 94 -12.68 8.47 -6.13
N LYS A 95 -13.59 8.64 -7.09
CA LYS A 95 -13.52 8.00 -8.42
C LYS A 95 -12.21 8.32 -9.15
N THR A 96 -11.73 9.56 -9.06
CA THR A 96 -10.46 9.98 -9.67
C THR A 96 -9.28 9.21 -9.07
N LYS A 97 -9.22 9.08 -7.74
CA LYS A 97 -8.18 8.31 -7.07
C LYS A 97 -8.26 6.82 -7.42
N SER A 98 -9.47 6.26 -7.51
CA SER A 98 -9.67 4.88 -7.99
C SER A 98 -9.16 4.67 -9.41
N SER A 99 -9.38 5.64 -10.31
CA SER A 99 -8.88 5.55 -11.69
C SER A 99 -7.36 5.62 -11.77
N ILE A 100 -6.70 6.40 -10.90
CA ILE A 100 -5.23 6.46 -10.82
C ILE A 100 -4.68 5.11 -10.33
N ARG A 101 -5.26 4.55 -9.26
CA ARG A 101 -4.85 3.26 -8.68
C ARG A 101 -4.88 2.11 -9.68
N LYS A 102 -5.93 2.04 -10.51
CA LYS A 102 -6.09 1.01 -11.56
C LYS A 102 -4.93 0.92 -12.56
N ARG A 103 -4.05 1.92 -12.64
CA ARG A 103 -2.89 1.88 -13.54
C ARG A 103 -1.77 0.95 -13.06
N ILE A 104 -1.69 0.71 -11.75
CA ILE A 104 -0.69 -0.16 -11.12
C ILE A 104 -1.29 -1.39 -10.46
N GLU A 105 -2.61 -1.44 -10.34
CA GLU A 105 -3.34 -2.59 -9.81
C GLU A 105 -3.65 -3.55 -10.95
N THR A 106 -3.26 -4.81 -10.76
CA THR A 106 -3.55 -5.92 -11.68
C THR A 106 -4.95 -6.48 -11.42
#